data_AF-A0A350SLY1-F1
#
_entry.id   AF-A0A350SLY1-F1
#
_cell.length_a   1.000
_cell.length_b   1.000
_cell.length_c   1.000
_cell.angle_alpha   90.00
_cell.angle_beta   90.00
_cell.angle_gamma   90.00
#
_symmetry.space_group_name_H-M   'P 1'
#
loop_
_entity.id
_entity.type
_entity.pdbx_description
1 polymer ?
#
loop_
_entity_poly.entity_id
_entity_poly.type
_entity_poly.pdbx_seq_one_letter_code
_entity_poly.pdbx_strand_id
1 'polypeptide(L)'
;MAAVLALAFSAAAHSQAPPVTSQVVLECQAAYLPARSVWTRSVAIAYDQKRVRSVLIDGVPVYTFAVRGTVILTALDNERIQIDTAAQTWTSDFRGLASANGRCERGRPAP
;
A
#
# COMPACT_ATOMS: atom_id res chain seq x y z
N MET A 1 53.28 20.51 34.15
CA MET A 1 51.87 20.88 33.90
C MET A 1 51.41 20.22 32.60
N ALA A 2 50.50 19.25 32.67
CA ALA A 2 49.75 18.79 31.50
C ALA A 2 48.42 18.21 32.01
N ALA A 3 47.33 18.93 31.77
CA ALA A 3 45.98 18.52 32.14
C ALA A 3 45.30 17.94 30.88
N VAL A 4 44.90 16.67 30.94
CA VAL A 4 44.15 16.00 29.89
C VAL A 4 42.67 16.17 30.20
N LEU A 5 41.95 16.98 29.42
CA LEU A 5 40.49 17.06 29.48
C LEU A 5 39.89 15.86 28.74
N ALA A 6 39.22 14.97 29.47
CA ALA A 6 38.39 13.92 28.92
C ALA A 6 37.00 14.49 28.56
N LEU A 7 36.68 14.53 27.26
CA LEU A 7 35.33 14.85 26.76
C LEU A 7 34.45 13.61 26.86
N ALA A 8 33.50 13.61 27.81
CA ALA A 8 32.46 12.60 27.91
C ALA A 8 31.41 12.84 26.82
N PHE A 9 31.33 11.94 25.84
CA PHE A 9 30.24 11.91 24.86
C PHE A 9 29.00 11.27 25.49
N SER A 10 28.06 12.10 25.94
CA SER A 10 26.71 11.65 26.33
C SER A 10 25.91 11.32 25.07
N ALA A 11 25.77 10.03 24.75
CA ALA A 11 24.87 9.57 23.70
C ALA A 11 23.42 9.73 24.16
N ALA A 12 22.76 10.81 23.74
CA ALA A 12 21.31 10.96 23.90
C ALA A 12 20.61 9.94 22.99
N ALA A 13 20.08 8.88 23.58
CA ALA A 13 19.17 7.96 22.91
C ALA A 13 17.91 8.74 22.51
N HIS A 14 17.77 9.03 21.21
CA HIS A 14 16.58 9.67 20.68
C HIS A 14 15.45 8.64 20.66
N SER A 15 14.61 8.63 21.69
CA SER A 15 13.34 7.90 21.69
C SER A 15 12.41 8.52 20.64
N GLN A 16 12.49 8.05 19.40
CA GLN A 16 11.53 8.40 18.37
C GLN A 16 10.22 7.67 18.67
N ALA A 17 9.14 8.43 18.87
CA ALA A 17 7.80 7.86 18.99
C ALA A 17 7.47 7.01 17.74
N PRO A 18 6.72 5.90 17.89
CA PRO A 18 6.31 5.10 16.74
C PRO A 18 5.54 5.99 15.75
N PRO A 19 5.80 5.88 14.44
CA PRO A 19 5.10 6.71 13.46
C PRO A 19 3.60 6.37 13.49
N VAL A 20 2.77 7.42 13.50
CA VAL A 20 1.32 7.28 13.41
C VAL A 20 0.99 6.68 12.05
N THR A 21 0.46 5.46 12.06
CA THR A 21 0.03 4.78 10.84
C THR A 21 -1.44 5.08 10.62
N SER A 22 -1.75 5.76 9.51
CA SER A 22 -3.12 5.90 9.02
C SER A 22 -3.43 4.80 8.02
N GLN A 23 -4.72 4.51 7.85
CA GLN A 23 -5.19 3.52 6.88
C GLN A 23 -6.18 4.18 5.92
N VAL A 24 -5.96 3.95 4.63
CA VAL A 24 -6.91 4.29 3.56
C VAL A 24 -7.49 2.99 3.03
N VAL A 25 -8.80 2.94 2.84
CA VAL A 25 -9.46 1.82 2.16
C VAL A 25 -10.03 2.31 0.83
N LEU A 26 -9.81 1.53 -0.22
CA LEU A 26 -10.45 1.72 -1.52
C LEU A 26 -11.33 0.51 -1.83
N GLU A 27 -12.59 0.73 -2.17
CA GLU A 27 -13.49 -0.32 -2.66
C GLU A 27 -13.52 -0.25 -4.19
N CYS A 28 -12.95 -1.25 -4.86
CA CYS A 28 -12.73 -1.27 -6.30
C CYS A 28 -13.69 -2.23 -7.01
N GLN A 29 -14.55 -1.74 -7.89
CA GLN A 29 -15.44 -2.57 -8.72
C GLN A 29 -14.69 -3.07 -9.96
N ALA A 30 -13.96 -4.18 -9.84
CA ALA A 30 -13.16 -4.76 -10.92
C ALA A 30 -14.05 -5.61 -11.85
N ALA A 31 -14.21 -5.16 -13.10
CA ALA A 31 -14.92 -5.91 -14.13
C ALA A 31 -13.95 -6.84 -14.87
N TYR A 32 -14.05 -8.15 -14.64
CA TYR A 32 -13.18 -9.17 -15.23
C TYR A 32 -13.69 -9.60 -16.61
N LEU A 33 -12.81 -9.54 -17.61
CA LEU A 33 -13.03 -9.99 -18.98
C LEU A 33 -12.23 -11.28 -19.25
N PRO A 34 -12.77 -12.20 -20.09
CA PRO A 34 -13.98 -12.06 -20.91
C PRO A 34 -15.30 -12.44 -20.19
N ALA A 35 -15.25 -12.93 -18.95
CA ALA A 35 -16.41 -13.43 -18.22
C ALA A 35 -17.49 -12.36 -17.92
N ARG A 36 -17.13 -11.06 -17.96
CA ARG A 36 -17.99 -9.91 -17.65
C ARG A 36 -18.55 -9.94 -16.22
N SER A 37 -17.89 -10.65 -15.31
CA SER A 37 -18.24 -10.63 -13.89
C SER A 37 -17.59 -9.41 -13.24
N VAL A 38 -18.35 -8.69 -12.40
CA VAL A 38 -17.84 -7.55 -11.62
C VAL A 38 -17.69 -7.99 -10.18
N TRP A 39 -16.48 -7.89 -9.64
CA TRP A 39 -16.16 -8.25 -8.27
C TRP A 39 -15.68 -6.99 -7.53
N THR A 40 -16.21 -6.75 -6.34
CA THR A 40 -15.70 -5.68 -5.47
C THR A 40 -14.46 -6.18 -4.76
N ARG A 41 -13.33 -5.49 -4.94
CA ARG A 41 -12.05 -5.75 -4.27
C ARG A 41 -11.78 -4.64 -3.27
N SER A 42 -11.61 -4.98 -2.00
CA SER A 42 -11.24 -4.01 -0.97
C SER A 42 -9.72 -3.88 -0.89
N VAL A 43 -9.20 -2.67 -0.96
CA VAL A 43 -7.76 -2.39 -0.92
C VAL A 43 -7.45 -1.54 0.31
N ALA A 44 -6.84 -2.15 1.31
CA ALA A 44 -6.38 -1.46 2.50
C ALA A 44 -4.91 -1.07 2.36
N ILE A 45 -4.62 0.22 2.53
CA ILE A 45 -3.31 0.83 2.36
C ILE A 45 -2.92 1.48 3.69
N ALA A 46 -1.90 0.94 4.35
CA ALA A 46 -1.32 1.57 5.54
C ALA A 46 -0.25 2.60 5.14
N TYR A 47 -0.29 3.79 5.73
CA TYR A 47 0.60 4.90 5.41
C TYR A 47 1.11 5.55 6.70
N ASP A 48 2.43 5.73 6.81
CA ASP A 48 3.08 6.29 8.01
C ASP A 48 3.39 7.79 7.88
N GLN A 49 2.61 8.51 7.05
CA GLN A 49 2.86 9.90 6.64
C GLN A 49 4.07 10.12 5.74
N LYS A 50 4.92 9.11 5.54
CA LYS A 50 6.12 9.19 4.69
C LYS A 50 6.07 8.22 3.51
N ARG A 51 5.59 6.99 3.72
CA ARG A 51 5.55 5.94 2.70
C ARG A 51 4.44 4.92 2.99
N VAL A 52 4.01 4.23 1.94
CA VAL A 52 3.12 3.06 2.08
C VAL A 52 3.87 1.96 2.82
N ARG A 53 3.21 1.36 3.82
CA ARG A 53 3.78 0.37 4.73
C ARG A 53 3.27 -1.04 4.48
N SER A 54 2.01 -1.16 4.11
CA SER A 54 1.40 -2.41 3.71
C SER A 54 0.27 -2.14 2.74
N VAL A 55 0.00 -3.15 1.92
CA VAL A 55 -1.16 -3.21 1.03
C VAL A 55 -1.81 -4.55 1.27
N LEU A 56 -3.10 -4.54 1.57
CA LEU A 56 -3.92 -5.75 1.65
C LEU A 56 -5.00 -5.65 0.57
N ILE A 57 -5.27 -6.76 -0.11
CA ILE A 57 -6.35 -6.90 -1.06
C ILE A 57 -7.30 -7.96 -0.50
N ASP A 58 -8.54 -7.56 -0.21
CA ASP A 58 -9.56 -8.36 0.47
C ASP A 58 -9.09 -8.96 1.80
N GLY A 59 -8.31 -8.18 2.54
CA GLY A 59 -7.71 -8.62 3.81
C GLY A 59 -6.48 -9.51 3.67
N VAL A 60 -6.08 -9.88 2.45
CA VAL A 60 -4.87 -10.67 2.19
C VAL A 60 -3.69 -9.73 1.98
N PRO A 61 -2.61 -9.82 2.78
CA PRO A 61 -1.42 -9.00 2.56
C PRO A 61 -0.73 -9.42 1.26
N VAL A 62 -0.41 -8.45 0.41
CA VAL A 62 0.38 -8.71 -0.80
C VAL A 62 1.83 -9.01 -0.43
N TYR A 63 2.45 -9.96 -1.13
CA TYR A 63 3.84 -10.36 -0.83
C TYR A 63 4.84 -9.21 -1.04
N THR A 64 4.66 -8.43 -2.11
CA THR A 64 5.47 -7.26 -2.40
C THR A 64 4.65 -6.23 -3.16
N PHE A 65 5.00 -4.95 -3.01
CA PHE A 65 4.42 -3.87 -3.79
C PHE A 65 5.49 -2.81 -4.10
N ALA A 66 5.28 -2.06 -5.16
CA ALA A 66 6.05 -0.87 -5.49
C ALA A 66 5.12 0.33 -5.67
N VAL A 67 5.58 1.52 -5.31
CA VAL A 67 4.84 2.77 -5.52
C VAL A 67 5.55 3.57 -6.61
N ARG A 68 4.82 3.93 -7.67
CA ARG A 68 5.29 4.80 -8.76
C ARG A 68 4.34 5.99 -8.88
N GLY A 69 4.73 7.12 -8.31
CA GLY A 69 3.82 8.26 -8.19
C GLY A 69 2.60 7.89 -7.36
N THR A 70 1.41 7.93 -7.96
CA THR A 70 0.12 7.60 -7.34
C THR A 70 -0.27 6.14 -7.53
N VAL A 71 0.50 5.37 -8.31
CA VAL A 71 0.18 3.99 -8.68
C VAL A 71 0.90 3.00 -7.76
N ILE A 72 0.13 2.14 -7.12
CA ILE A 72 0.61 0.96 -6.42
C ILE A 72 0.63 -0.20 -7.43
N LEU A 73 1.80 -0.79 -7.64
CA LEU A 73 2.02 -1.98 -8.44
C LEU A 73 2.20 -3.17 -7.51
N THR A 74 1.42 -4.22 -7.70
CA THR A 74 1.48 -5.43 -6.87
C THR A 74 1.04 -6.67 -7.65
N ALA A 75 1.12 -7.84 -7.03
CA ALA A 75 0.53 -9.06 -7.55
C ALA A 75 -0.06 -9.91 -6.42
N LEU A 76 -1.17 -10.58 -6.71
CA LEU A 76 -1.82 -11.56 -5.85
C LEU A 76 -2.39 -12.68 -6.72
N ASP A 77 -2.20 -13.94 -6.32
CA ASP A 77 -2.78 -15.12 -7.00
C ASP A 77 -2.52 -15.23 -8.52
N ASN A 78 -1.36 -14.77 -9.01
CA ASN A 78 -1.02 -14.60 -10.45
C ASN A 78 -1.69 -13.43 -11.17
N GLU A 79 -2.51 -12.64 -10.50
CA GLU A 79 -3.00 -11.38 -11.00
C GLU A 79 -1.95 -10.29 -10.79
N ARG A 80 -1.54 -9.63 -11.88
CA ARG A 80 -0.71 -8.41 -11.81
C ARG A 80 -1.65 -7.22 -11.71
N ILE A 81 -1.54 -6.43 -10.64
CA ILE A 81 -2.53 -5.43 -10.27
C ILE A 81 -1.88 -4.06 -10.20
N GLN A 82 -2.57 -3.05 -10.74
CA GLN A 82 -2.25 -1.64 -10.64
C GLN A 82 -3.43 -0.93 -9.98
N ILE A 83 -3.16 -0.21 -8.89
CA ILE A 83 -4.13 0.66 -8.22
C ILE A 83 -3.62 2.09 -8.32
N ASP A 84 -4.28 2.92 -9.11
CA ASP A 84 -4.03 4.36 -9.11
C ASP A 84 -4.86 5.01 -8.00
N THR A 85 -4.18 5.49 -6.96
CA THR A 85 -4.82 6.06 -5.77
C THR A 85 -5.33 7.49 -5.99
N ALA A 86 -4.84 8.19 -7.02
CA ALA A 86 -5.32 9.54 -7.37
C ALA A 86 -6.47 9.48 -8.37
N ALA A 87 -6.35 8.66 -9.42
CA ALA A 87 -7.46 8.43 -10.36
C ALA A 87 -8.55 7.53 -9.77
N GLN A 88 -8.24 6.83 -8.66
CA GLN A 88 -9.09 5.82 -8.03
C GLN A 88 -9.55 4.76 -9.03
N THR A 89 -8.57 4.08 -9.64
CA THR A 89 -8.84 3.05 -10.63
C THR A 89 -8.06 1.77 -10.35
N TRP A 90 -8.68 0.65 -10.65
CA TRP A 90 -8.09 -0.68 -10.69
C TRP A 90 -7.83 -1.08 -12.13
N THR A 91 -6.64 -1.61 -12.42
CA THR A 91 -6.34 -2.32 -13.67
C THR A 91 -5.52 -3.56 -13.36
N SER A 92 -5.79 -4.66 -14.05
CA SER A 92 -5.14 -5.93 -13.75
C SER A 92 -5.10 -6.88 -14.94
N ASP A 93 -4.15 -7.80 -14.88
CA ASP A 93 -3.96 -8.88 -15.85
C ASP A 93 -3.59 -10.18 -15.14
N PHE A 94 -4.38 -11.22 -15.38
CA PHE A 94 -4.17 -12.59 -14.92
C PHE A 94 -3.30 -13.37 -15.89
N ARG A 95 -2.11 -12.84 -16.18
CA ARG A 95 -1.12 -13.38 -17.12
C ARG A 95 -1.70 -13.73 -18.50
N GLY A 96 -2.57 -12.86 -19.03
CA GLY A 96 -3.20 -13.03 -20.34
C GLY A 96 -4.42 -13.95 -20.37
N LEU A 97 -4.80 -14.57 -19.25
CA LEU A 97 -6.02 -15.40 -19.18
C LEU A 97 -7.29 -14.57 -18.95
N ALA A 98 -7.14 -13.49 -18.18
CA ALA A 98 -8.20 -12.53 -17.90
C ALA A 98 -7.60 -11.17 -17.62
N SER A 99 -8.38 -10.11 -17.81
CA SER A 99 -8.02 -8.75 -17.41
C SER A 99 -9.17 -8.13 -16.65
N ALA A 100 -8.89 -7.25 -15.69
CA ALA A 100 -9.94 -6.45 -15.07
C ALA A 100 -9.60 -4.98 -15.05
N ASN A 101 -10.63 -4.15 -15.23
CA ASN A 101 -10.58 -2.71 -15.05
C ASN A 101 -11.78 -2.28 -14.20
N GLY A 102 -11.59 -1.26 -13.37
CA GLY A 102 -12.60 -0.85 -12.41
C GLY A 102 -12.39 0.54 -11.86
N ARG A 103 -13.47 1.16 -11.39
CA ARG A 103 -13.39 2.35 -10.54
C ARG A 103 -13.27 1.92 -9.09
N CYS A 104 -12.55 2.71 -8.32
CA CYS A 104 -12.42 2.60 -6.89
C CYS A 104 -13.05 3.80 -6.22
N GLU A 105 -13.60 3.59 -5.03
CA GLU A 105 -14.14 4.65 -4.19
C GLU A 105 -13.48 4.58 -2.81
N ARG A 106 -13.37 5.70 -2.10
CA ARG A 106 -12.85 5.65 -0.74
C ARG A 106 -13.86 4.95 0.15
N GLY A 107 -13.44 3.81 0.69
CA GLY A 107 -14.17 3.07 1.70
C GLY A 107 -13.88 3.59 3.12
N ARG A 108 -14.62 3.05 4.08
CA ARG A 108 -14.33 3.24 5.50
C ARG A 108 -13.35 2.15 5.96
N PRO A 109 -12.26 2.49 6.66
CA PRO A 109 -11.46 1.49 7.36
C PRO A 109 -12.34 0.63 8.28
N ALA A 110 -12.06 -0.67 8.35
CA ALA A 110 -12.69 -1.51 9.37
C ALA A 110 -12.38 -0.90 10.77
N PRO A 111 -13.36 -0.86 11.68
CA PRO A 111 -13.19 -0.30 13.02
C PRO A 111 -12.15 -1.07 13.85
#